data_AF-A0A4Q9HH08-F1
#
_entry.id   AF-A0A4Q9HH08-F1
#
_cell.length_a   1.000
_cell.length_b   1.000
_cell.length_c   1.000
_cell.angle_alpha   90.00
_cell.angle_beta   90.00
_cell.angle_gamma   90.00
#
_symmetry.space_group_name_H-M   'P 1'
#
loop_
_entity.id
_entity.type
_entity.pdbx_description
1 polymer ?
#
loop_
_entity_poly.entity_id
_entity_poly.type
_entity_poly.pdbx_seq_one_letter_code
_entity_poly.pdbx_strand_id
1 'polypeptide(L)'
;MEDCDIIICSLAENNRSYSVAFKNTFDWASRINVKVFQNKLMFLMTTSPGGFGGGNVMAEASKFFSQFGAGIKEVFSLPKFYENFDVHNGVINQESLTELNTKIENFKIHLANPY
;
A
#
# COMPACT_ATOMS: atom_id res chain seq x y z
N MET A 1 0.02 16.01 -2.68
CA MET A 1 1.18 15.24 -2.17
C MET A 1 2.37 16.14 -1.82
N GLU A 2 2.29 17.45 -2.06
CA GLU A 2 3.45 18.35 -1.91
C GLU A 2 3.93 18.44 -0.46
N ASP A 3 3.00 18.55 0.49
CA ASP A 3 3.30 18.74 1.92
C ASP A 3 3.51 17.46 2.73
N CYS A 4 3.47 16.27 2.12
CA CYS A 4 3.70 15.01 2.85
C CYS A 4 5.14 14.50 2.67
N ASP A 5 5.74 13.98 3.73
CA ASP A 5 7.07 13.36 3.66
C ASP A 5 7.03 11.95 3.05
N ILE A 6 5.97 11.19 3.37
CA ILE A 6 5.81 9.77 3.02
C ILE A 6 4.35 9.46 2.65
N ILE A 7 4.14 8.32 2.00
CA ILE A 7 2.82 7.79 1.67
C ILE A 7 2.66 6.39 2.25
N ILE A 8 1.59 6.19 3.03
CA ILE A 8 1.12 4.84 3.39
C ILE A 8 -0.16 4.62 2.59
N CYS A 9 -0.14 3.67 1.66
CA CYS A 9 -1.25 3.43 0.74
C CYS A 9 -1.83 2.03 0.98
N SER A 10 -3.06 1.94 1.46
CA SER A 10 -3.77 0.67 1.63
C SER A 10 -4.84 0.49 0.55
N LEU A 11 -4.78 -0.61 -0.18
CA LEU A 11 -5.72 -0.93 -1.26
C LEU A 11 -6.57 -2.16 -0.92
N ALA A 12 -7.86 -2.07 -1.22
CA ALA A 12 -8.74 -3.23 -1.32
C ALA A 12 -8.68 -3.81 -2.74
N GLU A 13 -8.89 -5.12 -2.86
CA GLU A 13 -9.03 -5.79 -4.16
C GLU A 13 -10.51 -5.92 -4.55
N ASN A 14 -10.90 -5.28 -5.66
CA ASN A 14 -12.21 -5.40 -6.27
C ASN A 14 -12.06 -6.11 -7.62
N ASN A 15 -12.58 -7.33 -7.75
CA ASN A 15 -12.50 -8.13 -8.98
C ASN A 15 -11.07 -8.23 -9.54
N ARG A 16 -10.09 -8.53 -8.67
CA ARG A 16 -8.66 -8.65 -8.99
C ARG A 16 -7.96 -7.35 -9.39
N SER A 17 -8.56 -6.18 -9.14
CA SER A 17 -7.96 -4.87 -9.43
C SER A 17 -8.36 -3.82 -8.38
N TYR A 18 -8.09 -2.55 -8.68
CA TYR A 18 -8.39 -1.41 -7.83
C TYR A 18 -9.89 -1.22 -7.59
N SER A 19 -10.22 -0.52 -6.50
CA SER A 19 -11.56 0.05 -6.37
C SER A 19 -11.80 1.13 -7.42
N VAL A 20 -13.06 1.25 -7.87
CA VAL A 20 -13.48 2.28 -8.84
C VAL A 20 -13.18 3.68 -8.30
N ALA A 21 -13.42 3.90 -7.00
CA ALA A 21 -13.16 5.17 -6.34
C ALA A 21 -11.68 5.57 -6.41
N PHE A 22 -10.77 4.62 -6.14
CA PHE A 22 -9.34 4.86 -6.24
C PHE A 22 -8.95 5.20 -7.69
N LYS A 23 -9.30 4.34 -8.65
CA LYS A 23 -8.86 4.50 -10.03
C LYS A 23 -9.38 5.79 -10.66
N ASN A 24 -10.63 6.17 -10.36
CA ASN A 24 -11.19 7.43 -10.84
C ASN A 24 -10.45 8.66 -10.27
N THR A 25 -10.15 8.65 -8.97
CA THR A 25 -9.40 9.75 -8.32
C THR A 25 -7.99 9.85 -8.90
N PHE A 26 -7.32 8.70 -9.05
CA PHE A 26 -6.00 8.59 -9.65
C PHE A 26 -5.97 9.14 -11.08
N ASP A 27 -6.95 8.77 -11.91
CA ASP A 27 -7.02 9.20 -13.30
C ASP A 27 -7.11 10.73 -13.42
N TRP A 28 -7.95 11.36 -12.61
CA TRP A 28 -8.03 12.83 -12.58
C TRP A 28 -6.73 13.47 -12.06
N ALA A 29 -6.14 12.95 -10.99
CA ALA A 29 -4.88 13.44 -10.45
C ALA A 29 -3.74 13.36 -11.49
N SER A 30 -3.71 12.28 -12.28
CA SER A 30 -2.69 12.05 -13.32
C SER A 30 -2.73 13.08 -14.45
N ARG A 31 -3.89 13.74 -14.66
CA ARG A 31 -4.04 14.82 -15.66
C ARG A 31 -3.49 16.15 -15.17
N ILE A 32 -3.40 16.35 -13.85
CA ILE A 32 -2.79 17.53 -13.24
C ILE A 32 -1.27 17.34 -13.19
N ASN A 33 -0.81 16.18 -12.72
CA ASN A 33 0.60 15.83 -12.68
C ASN A 33 0.77 14.32 -12.89
N VAL A 34 1.52 13.94 -13.94
CA VAL A 34 1.81 12.54 -14.28
C VAL A 34 2.57 11.84 -13.16
N LYS A 35 3.41 12.55 -12.39
CA LYS A 35 4.05 12.01 -11.18
C LYS A 35 3.11 12.21 -9.99
N VAL A 36 1.97 11.50 -10.01
CA VAL A 36 0.91 11.59 -8.99
C VAL A 36 1.46 11.47 -7.56
N PHE A 37 2.40 10.55 -7.34
CA PHE A 37 3.01 10.31 -6.03
C PHE A 37 4.27 11.14 -5.77
N GLN A 38 4.67 12.00 -6.71
CA GLN A 38 5.70 13.02 -6.55
C GLN A 38 7.05 12.49 -6.00
N ASN A 39 7.44 11.29 -6.40
CA ASN A 39 8.65 10.59 -5.99
C ASN A 39 8.75 10.35 -4.47
N LYS A 40 7.62 10.41 -3.75
CA LYS A 40 7.56 10.20 -2.30
C LYS A 40 7.78 8.72 -1.96
N LEU A 41 8.45 8.48 -0.83
CA LEU A 41 8.62 7.13 -0.29
C LEU A 41 7.26 6.55 0.09
N MET A 42 7.03 5.29 -0.27
CA MET A 42 5.74 4.63 -0.09
C MET A 42 5.86 3.29 0.62
N PHE A 43 5.00 3.08 1.61
CA PHE A 43 4.64 1.77 2.13
C PHE A 43 3.29 1.38 1.52
N LEU A 44 3.31 0.39 0.61
CA LEU A 44 2.11 -0.11 -0.06
C LEU A 44 1.52 -1.30 0.69
N MET A 45 0.22 -1.30 0.91
CA MET A 45 -0.48 -2.33 1.67
C MET A 45 -1.70 -2.81 0.90
N THR A 46 -2.03 -4.10 1.03
CA THR A 46 -3.28 -4.65 0.50
C THR A 46 -3.98 -5.52 1.53
N THR A 47 -5.29 -5.65 1.38
CA THR A 47 -6.03 -6.69 2.08
C THR A 47 -7.26 -7.12 1.29
N SER A 48 -7.78 -8.30 1.63
CA SER A 48 -9.07 -8.79 1.15
C SER A 48 -9.68 -9.78 2.14
N PRO A 49 -10.99 -10.03 2.08
CA PRO A 49 -11.61 -11.15 2.79
C PRO A 49 -11.07 -12.52 2.36
N GLY A 50 -10.52 -12.63 1.15
CA GLY A 50 -9.98 -13.87 0.61
C GLY A 50 -8.58 -14.21 1.12
N GLY A 51 -8.18 -15.47 0.93
CA GLY A 51 -6.87 -15.99 1.34
C GLY A 51 -5.67 -15.40 0.58
N PHE A 52 -5.90 -14.68 -0.52
CA PHE A 52 -4.82 -14.06 -1.31
C PHE A 52 -4.47 -12.63 -0.86
N GLY A 53 -5.20 -12.05 0.09
CA GLY A 53 -4.86 -10.75 0.70
C GLY A 53 -4.84 -9.55 -0.26
N GLY A 54 -5.47 -9.66 -1.42
CA GLY A 54 -5.38 -8.64 -2.47
C GLY A 54 -4.10 -8.72 -3.31
N GLY A 55 -3.52 -9.91 -3.45
CA GLY A 55 -2.27 -10.10 -4.19
C GLY A 55 -2.32 -9.66 -5.66
N ASN A 56 -3.49 -9.66 -6.32
CA ASN A 56 -3.58 -9.18 -7.70
C ASN A 56 -3.44 -7.66 -7.75
N VAL A 57 -4.19 -6.95 -6.92
CA VAL A 57 -4.07 -5.48 -6.85
C VAL A 57 -2.71 -5.05 -6.31
N MET A 58 -2.09 -5.83 -5.40
CA MET A 58 -0.71 -5.60 -4.95
C MET A 58 0.28 -5.67 -6.12
N ALA A 59 0.20 -6.72 -6.93
CA ALA A 59 1.08 -6.92 -8.08
C ALA A 59 0.88 -5.83 -9.14
N GLU A 60 -0.37 -5.42 -9.38
CA GLU A 60 -0.71 -4.32 -10.29
C GLU A 60 -0.16 -2.98 -9.78
N ALA A 61 -0.49 -2.61 -8.54
CA ALA A 61 -0.06 -1.39 -7.87
C ALA A 61 1.47 -1.24 -7.80
N SER A 62 2.19 -2.31 -7.43
CA SER A 62 3.64 -2.28 -7.30
C SER A 62 4.34 -1.86 -8.60
N LYS A 63 3.84 -2.38 -9.73
CA LYS A 63 4.37 -2.05 -11.06
C LYS A 63 3.86 -0.70 -11.56
N PHE A 64 2.58 -0.42 -11.36
CA PHE A 64 1.91 0.76 -11.90
C PHE A 64 2.35 2.02 -11.16
N PHE A 65 2.28 2.04 -9.82
CA PHE A 65 2.54 3.25 -9.03
C PHE A 65 3.96 3.77 -9.17
N SER A 66 4.94 2.88 -9.32
CA SER A 66 6.35 3.24 -9.59
C SER A 66 6.50 4.13 -10.83
N GLN A 67 5.69 3.89 -11.88
CA GLN A 67 5.71 4.70 -13.10
C GLN A 67 5.20 6.14 -12.85
N PHE A 68 4.32 6.30 -11.86
CA PHE A 68 3.72 7.58 -11.45
C PHE A 68 4.44 8.21 -10.24
N GLY A 69 5.69 7.82 -10.02
CA GLY A 69 6.57 8.43 -9.02
C GLY A 69 6.32 7.92 -7.59
N ALA A 70 5.84 6.70 -7.40
CA ALA A 70 5.87 6.11 -6.07
C ALA A 70 7.25 5.50 -5.79
N GLY A 71 7.93 5.97 -4.75
CA GLY A 71 9.13 5.35 -4.22
C GLY A 71 8.79 4.20 -3.29
N ILE A 72 8.23 3.11 -3.81
CA ILE A 72 7.81 1.96 -2.99
C ILE A 72 9.04 1.32 -2.33
N LYS A 73 9.08 1.31 -0.99
CA LYS A 73 10.18 0.72 -0.20
C LYS A 73 9.78 -0.57 0.49
N GLU A 74 8.54 -0.65 0.96
CA GLU A 74 8.00 -1.85 1.60
C GLU A 74 6.59 -2.12 1.12
N VAL A 75 6.24 -3.42 1.14
CA VAL A 75 4.91 -3.91 0.77
C VAL A 75 4.39 -4.91 1.80
N PHE A 76 3.11 -4.85 2.16
CA PHE A 76 2.47 -5.78 3.11
C PHE A 76 1.08 -6.21 2.64
N SER A 77 0.73 -7.48 2.81
CA SER A 77 -0.57 -8.03 2.41
C SER A 77 -1.19 -8.78 3.57
N LEU A 78 -2.40 -8.41 3.97
CA LEU A 78 -3.15 -9.11 5.01
C LEU A 78 -4.24 -9.99 4.39
N PRO A 79 -4.10 -11.33 4.39
CA PRO A 79 -5.15 -12.24 3.94
C PRO A 79 -6.26 -12.36 4.98
N LYS A 80 -7.44 -12.80 4.53
CA LYS A 80 -8.59 -13.12 5.39
C LYS A 80 -8.88 -12.01 6.42
N PHE A 81 -9.12 -10.80 5.95
CA PHE A 81 -9.25 -9.60 6.78
C PHE A 81 -10.14 -9.81 8.02
N TYR A 82 -11.32 -10.40 7.85
CA TYR A 82 -12.27 -10.61 8.95
C TYR A 82 -11.84 -11.66 9.98
N GLU A 83 -10.84 -12.50 9.67
CA GLU A 83 -10.26 -13.48 10.61
C GLU A 83 -9.00 -12.93 11.28
N ASN A 84 -8.25 -12.06 10.60
CA ASN A 84 -6.91 -11.64 11.00
C ASN A 84 -6.81 -10.18 11.46
N PHE A 85 -7.90 -9.42 11.42
CA PHE A 85 -7.98 -8.03 11.87
C PHE A 85 -9.13 -7.81 12.86
N ASP A 86 -8.85 -7.10 13.94
CA ASP A 86 -9.82 -6.62 14.91
C ASP A 86 -9.75 -5.08 15.03
N VAL A 87 -10.89 -4.43 15.19
CA VAL A 87 -10.95 -2.96 15.17
C VAL A 87 -10.26 -2.32 16.38
N HIS A 88 -10.15 -3.04 17.50
CA HIS A 88 -9.51 -2.55 18.72
C HIS A 88 -8.04 -2.98 18.81
N ASN A 89 -7.71 -4.17 18.34
CA ASN A 89 -6.38 -4.76 18.47
C ASN A 89 -5.52 -4.69 17.19
N GLY A 90 -6.10 -4.32 16.04
CA GLY A 90 -5.40 -4.28 14.77
C GLY A 90 -5.19 -5.69 14.19
N VAL A 91 -4.00 -5.97 13.66
CA VAL A 91 -3.66 -7.31 13.14
C VAL A 91 -3.49 -8.28 14.30
N ILE A 92 -4.40 -9.25 14.41
CA ILE A 92 -4.43 -10.22 15.51
C ILE A 92 -3.72 -11.54 15.18
N ASN A 93 -3.44 -11.79 13.90
CA ASN A 93 -2.61 -12.92 13.50
C ASN A 93 -1.14 -12.64 13.84
N GLN A 94 -0.53 -13.46 14.69
CA GLN A 94 0.82 -13.22 15.21
C GLN A 94 1.90 -13.23 14.12
N GLU A 95 1.76 -14.08 13.10
CA GLU A 95 2.71 -14.14 11.99
C GLU A 95 2.63 -12.87 11.15
N SER A 96 1.42 -12.47 10.74
CA SER A 96 1.20 -11.24 9.98
C SER A 96 1.57 -9.99 10.77
N LEU A 97 1.33 -9.96 12.08
CA LEU A 97 1.73 -8.84 12.95
C LEU A 97 3.26 -8.73 13.05
N THR A 98 3.95 -9.87 13.18
CA THR A 98 5.42 -9.90 13.20
C THR A 98 5.99 -9.42 11.88
N GLU A 99 5.46 -9.90 10.74
CA GLU A 99 5.85 -9.44 9.41
C GLU A 99 5.62 -7.93 9.24
N LEU A 100 4.43 -7.44 9.61
CA LEU A 100 4.09 -6.02 9.53
C LEU A 100 5.08 -5.17 10.33
N ASN A 101 5.40 -5.55 11.57
CA ASN A 101 6.35 -4.83 12.41
C ASN A 101 7.76 -4.83 11.81
N THR A 102 8.23 -5.97 11.28
CA THR A 102 9.54 -6.02 10.59
C THR A 102 9.58 -5.07 9.40
N LYS A 103 8.51 -5.04 8.59
CA LYS A 103 8.42 -4.13 7.44
C LYS A 103 8.35 -2.67 7.85
N ILE A 104 7.66 -2.35 8.94
CA ILE A 104 7.64 -1.00 9.50
C ILE A 104 9.06 -0.57 9.91
N GLU A 105 9.82 -1.43 10.59
CA GLU A 105 11.19 -1.11 10.99
C GLU A 105 12.12 -0.94 9.78
N ASN A 106 12.01 -1.81 8.76
CA ASN A 106 12.73 -1.64 7.50
C ASN A 106 12.36 -0.32 6.81
N PHE A 107 11.07 0.02 6.76
CA PHE A 107 10.61 1.27 6.17
C PHE A 107 11.21 2.49 6.88
N LYS A 108 11.27 2.49 8.22
CA LYS A 108 11.91 3.55 9.01
C LYS A 108 13.39 3.73 8.67
N ILE A 109 14.13 2.66 8.38
CA ILE A 109 15.53 2.74 7.94
C ILE A 109 15.64 3.55 6.63
N HIS A 110 14.73 3.33 5.69
CA HIS A 110 14.67 4.11 4.45
C HIS A 110 14.30 5.58 4.67
N LEU A 111 13.60 5.91 5.75
CA LEU A 111 13.32 7.32 6.11
C LEU A 111 14.57 8.01 6.67
N ALA A 112 15.40 7.27 7.42
CA ALA A 112 16.65 7.81 7.97
C ALA A 112 17.72 8.03 6.88
N ASN A 113 17.66 7.29 5.77
CA ASN A 113 18.58 7.39 4.62
C ASN A 113 17.80 7.56 3.31
N PRO A 114 17.36 8.79 2.96
CA PRO A 114 16.58 9.03 1.75
C PRO A 114 17.40 8.99 0.44
N TYR A 115 18.70 8.71 0.51
CA TYR A 115 19.65 8.70 -0.62
C TYR A 115 20.29 7.32 -0.82
#